data_AF-A0A835XGI8-F1
#
_entry.id   AF-A0A835XGI8-F1
#
_cell.length_a   1.000
_cell.length_b   1.000
_cell.length_c   1.000
_cell.angle_alpha   90.00
_cell.angle_beta   90.00
_cell.angle_gamma   90.00
#
_symmetry.space_group_name_H-M   'P 1'
#
loop_
_entity.id
_entity.type
_entity.pdbx_description
1 polymer ?
#
loop_
_entity_poly.entity_id
_entity_poly.type
_entity_poly.pdbx_seq_one_letter_code
_entity_poly.pdbx_strand_id
1 'polypeptide(L)'
;MRLPARGLRFHRITYHGKCTQCLGSLTPGHPWYIALAAPSGSVERYPKPEDIRVFRIPFGSFIKMEVGTWHAGPLFAAPDAIDFYNLELADTNVTDHNTHDFHRGNDMEFLVEDDLP
;
A
#
# COMPACT_ATOMS: atom_id res chain seq x y z
N MET A 1 6.08 -0.17 13.47
CA MET A 1 6.40 -1.23 12.49
C MET A 1 7.59 -0.79 11.67
N ARG A 2 8.67 -1.59 11.55
CA ARG A 2 9.84 -1.24 10.72
C ARG A 2 9.80 -2.01 9.41
N LEU A 3 9.83 -1.32 8.28
CA LEU A 3 9.80 -1.95 6.96
C LEU A 3 11.12 -1.68 6.23
N PRO A 4 11.74 -2.70 5.60
CA PRO A 4 12.88 -2.49 4.69
C PRO A 4 12.40 -1.91 3.35
N ALA A 5 13.26 -1.16 2.68
CA ALA A 5 13.02 -0.68 1.32
C ALA A 5 12.88 -1.87 0.35
N ARG A 6 11.81 -1.84 -0.44
CA ARG A 6 11.55 -2.82 -1.52
C ARG A 6 11.47 -2.14 -2.89
N GLY A 7 11.79 -0.85 -2.95
CA GLY A 7 11.70 -0.04 -4.15
C GLY A 7 10.28 0.46 -4.41
N LEU A 8 10.06 0.87 -5.65
CA LEU A 8 8.84 1.53 -6.14
C LEU A 8 8.02 0.64 -7.08
N ARG A 9 8.24 -0.69 -7.02
CA ARG A 9 7.54 -1.68 -7.83
C ARG A 9 6.56 -2.48 -7.01
N PHE A 10 5.43 -2.84 -7.60
CA PHE A 10 4.50 -3.78 -6.99
C PHE A 10 3.73 -4.58 -8.04
N HIS A 11 3.41 -5.82 -7.71
CA HIS A 11 2.52 -6.69 -8.49
C HIS A 11 1.41 -7.28 -7.61
N ARG A 12 1.32 -6.88 -6.34
CA ARG A 12 0.31 -7.35 -5.39
C ARG A 12 -0.45 -6.16 -4.84
N ILE A 13 -1.76 -6.31 -4.69
CA ILE A 13 -2.62 -5.33 -4.03
C ILE A 13 -3.55 -6.04 -3.05
N THR A 14 -3.69 -5.50 -1.84
CA THR A 14 -4.39 -6.13 -0.72
C THR A 14 -5.54 -5.26 -0.24
N TYR A 15 -6.62 -5.84 0.29
CA TYR A 15 -7.53 -5.13 1.18
C TYR A 15 -7.74 -5.86 2.51
N HIS A 16 -8.12 -5.08 3.53
CA HIS A 16 -8.56 -5.54 4.84
C HIS A 16 -10.07 -5.34 4.96
N GLY A 17 -10.84 -6.42 5.06
CA GLY A 17 -12.30 -6.42 5.06
C GLY A 17 -12.94 -6.26 6.44
N LYS A 18 -12.15 -6.28 7.52
CA LYS A 18 -12.63 -6.29 8.92
C LYS A 18 -12.10 -5.11 9.75
N CYS A 19 -11.07 -4.42 9.29
CA CYS A 19 -10.50 -3.29 10.00
C CYS A 19 -10.15 -2.13 9.05
N THR A 20 -10.07 -0.94 9.64
CA THR A 20 -9.34 0.17 9.02
C THR A 20 -7.86 0.03 9.34
N GLN A 21 -7.03 0.69 8.53
CA GLN A 21 -5.59 0.78 8.79
C GLN A 21 -5.16 2.24 8.70
N CYS A 22 -4.42 2.71 9.71
CA CYS A 22 -3.78 4.03 9.68
C CYS A 22 -2.27 3.88 9.59
N LEU A 23 -1.65 4.60 8.65
CA LEU A 23 -0.21 4.56 8.41
C LEU A 23 0.37 5.97 8.36
N GLY A 24 1.56 6.13 8.95
CA GLY A 24 2.36 7.35 8.84
C GLY A 24 3.84 7.07 9.08
N SER A 25 4.71 7.66 8.26
CA SER A 25 6.16 7.55 8.43
C SER A 25 6.62 8.37 9.62
N LEU A 26 7.48 7.77 10.45
CA LEU A 26 8.19 8.43 11.54
C LEU A 26 9.60 8.89 11.14
N THR A 27 10.03 8.61 9.91
CA THR A 27 11.36 8.98 9.40
C THR A 27 11.30 10.32 8.66
N PRO A 28 11.94 11.39 9.18
CA PRO A 28 11.91 12.72 8.56
C PRO A 28 12.52 12.75 7.16
N GLY A 29 12.00 13.64 6.30
CA GLY A 29 12.60 13.95 4.99
C GLY A 29 12.41 12.90 3.89
N HIS A 30 11.74 11.78 4.18
CA HIS A 30 11.53 10.70 3.21
C HIS A 30 10.05 10.51 2.92
N PRO A 31 9.56 10.95 1.74
CA PRO A 31 8.22 10.61 1.31
C PRO A 31 8.13 9.11 1.03
N TRP A 32 6.90 8.60 1.03
CA TRP A 32 6.60 7.23 0.65
C TRP A 32 5.35 7.24 -0.23
N TYR A 33 5.12 6.15 -0.94
CA TYR A 33 4.02 6.05 -1.90
C TYR A 33 3.11 4.90 -1.52
N ILE A 34 1.84 5.04 -1.90
CA ILE A 34 0.87 3.98 -1.76
C ILE A 34 -0.04 4.02 -2.98
N ALA A 35 -0.21 2.87 -3.61
CA ALA A 35 -1.23 2.67 -4.62
C ALA A 35 -2.54 2.33 -3.90
N LEU A 36 -3.65 2.99 -4.27
CA LEU A 36 -4.97 2.81 -3.69
C LEU A 36 -6.02 2.54 -4.76
N ALA A 37 -7.05 1.78 -4.42
CA ALA A 37 -8.27 1.67 -5.23
C ALA A 37 -9.52 1.50 -4.35
N ALA A 38 -10.68 1.81 -4.92
CA ALA A 38 -11.96 1.79 -4.21
C ALA A 38 -12.33 0.37 -3.73
N PRO A 39 -12.99 0.22 -2.57
CA PRO A 39 -13.38 -1.08 -2.04
C PRO A 39 -14.26 -1.88 -3.00
N SER A 40 -13.93 -3.16 -3.19
CA SER A 40 -14.76 -4.10 -3.96
C SER A 40 -15.31 -5.26 -3.12
N GLY A 41 -14.70 -5.52 -1.95
CA GLY A 41 -15.10 -6.55 -1.00
C GLY A 41 -14.93 -8.00 -1.49
N SER A 42 -14.18 -8.22 -2.57
CA SER A 42 -13.89 -9.57 -3.09
C SER A 42 -12.62 -9.58 -3.93
N VAL A 43 -11.78 -10.60 -3.73
CA VAL A 43 -10.58 -10.83 -4.55
C VAL A 43 -10.90 -11.09 -6.03
N GLU A 44 -12.07 -11.66 -6.32
CA GLU A 44 -12.54 -11.87 -7.70
C GLU A 44 -12.90 -10.56 -8.42
N ARG A 45 -13.10 -9.48 -7.66
CA ARG A 45 -13.35 -8.12 -8.17
C ARG A 45 -12.18 -7.21 -7.81
N TYR A 46 -10.96 -7.68 -8.08
CA TYR A 46 -9.76 -6.88 -7.90
C TYR A 46 -9.77 -5.62 -8.79
N PRO A 47 -9.11 -4.53 -8.38
CA PRO A 47 -9.07 -3.30 -9.17
C PRO A 47 -8.29 -3.51 -10.46
N LYS A 48 -8.79 -2.95 -11.56
CA LYS A 48 -8.07 -2.93 -12.83
C LYS A 48 -7.01 -1.82 -12.80
N PRO A 49 -6.00 -1.86 -13.70
CA PRO A 49 -4.98 -0.82 -13.76
C PRO A 49 -5.55 0.61 -13.79
N GLU A 50 -6.63 0.83 -14.53
CA GLU A 50 -7.31 2.13 -14.64
C GLU A 50 -8.01 2.61 -13.36
N ASP A 51 -8.26 1.72 -12.39
CA ASP A 51 -8.88 2.02 -11.11
C ASP A 51 -7.86 2.43 -10.03
N ILE A 52 -6.58 2.12 -10.27
CA ILE A 52 -5.51 2.34 -9.29
C ILE A 52 -5.02 3.79 -9.36
N ARG A 53 -4.87 4.42 -8.21
CA ARG A 53 -4.26 5.75 -8.07
C ARG A 53 -3.11 5.68 -7.07
N VAL A 54 -1.98 6.27 -7.42
CA VAL A 54 -0.81 6.34 -6.53
C VAL A 54 -0.77 7.71 -5.87
N PHE A 55 -0.54 7.70 -4.57
CA PHE A 55 -0.38 8.91 -3.78
C PHE A 55 1.03 8.97 -3.20
N ARG A 56 1.66 10.13 -3.31
CA ARG A 56 2.87 10.47 -2.57
C ARG A 56 2.49 11.05 -1.22
N ILE A 57 2.94 10.42 -0.14
CA ILE A 57 2.66 10.81 1.23
C ILE A 57 3.91 11.49 1.80
N PRO A 58 3.87 12.80 2.09
CA PRO A 58 5.00 13.51 2.67
C PRO A 58 5.19 13.13 4.14
N PHE A 59 6.38 13.38 4.67
CA PHE A 59 6.65 13.25 6.10
C PHE A 59 5.66 14.07 6.94
N GLY A 60 5.29 13.55 8.11
CA GLY A 60 4.34 14.18 9.03
C GLY A 60 2.87 14.01 8.62
N SER A 61 2.59 13.38 7.49
CA SER A 61 1.22 13.02 7.09
C SER A 61 0.88 11.59 7.46
N PHE A 62 -0.39 11.40 7.84
CA PHE A 62 -0.96 10.10 8.15
C PHE A 62 -2.16 9.87 7.23
N ILE A 63 -2.28 8.63 6.75
CA ILE A 63 -3.45 8.19 6.00
C ILE A 63 -4.27 7.24 6.86
N LYS A 64 -5.59 7.30 6.69
CA LYS A 64 -6.52 6.26 7.15
C LYS A 64 -7.15 5.63 5.93
N MET A 65 -6.95 4.33 5.77
CA MET A 65 -7.64 3.53 4.76
C MET A 65 -8.89 2.93 5.39
N GLU A 66 -10.03 3.19 4.76
CA GLU A 66 -11.32 2.63 5.19
C GLU A 66 -11.37 1.12 4.91
N VAL A 67 -12.27 0.43 5.60
CA VAL A 67 -12.48 -1.01 5.42
C VAL A 67 -12.70 -1.34 3.94
N GLY A 68 -11.98 -2.34 3.46
CA GLY A 68 -12.04 -2.82 2.09
C GLY A 68 -11.22 -2.00 1.08
N THR A 69 -10.58 -0.90 1.49
CA THR A 69 -9.72 -0.11 0.58
C THR A 69 -8.56 -0.98 0.12
N TRP A 70 -8.44 -1.12 -1.20
CA TRP A 70 -7.31 -1.80 -1.81
C TRP A 70 -6.08 -0.93 -1.70
N HIS A 71 -4.96 -1.52 -1.32
CA HIS A 71 -3.68 -0.82 -1.18
C HIS A 71 -2.48 -1.69 -1.55
N ALA A 72 -1.45 -1.04 -2.12
CA ALA A 72 -0.13 -1.60 -2.30
C ALA A 72 0.92 -0.59 -1.80
N GLY A 73 1.75 -1.04 -0.87
CA GLY A 73 2.71 -0.21 -0.15
C GLY A 73 2.66 -0.47 1.37
N PRO A 74 3.38 0.31 2.18
CA PRO A 74 4.19 1.47 1.80
C PRO A 74 5.32 1.16 0.79
N LEU A 75 5.47 1.99 -0.24
CA LEU A 75 6.52 1.92 -1.26
C LEU A 75 7.54 3.04 -1.05
N PHE A 76 8.83 2.72 -1.06
CA PHE A 76 9.93 3.67 -0.97
C PHE A 76 11.24 3.01 -1.40
N ALA A 77 12.13 3.81 -1.99
CA ALA A 77 13.45 3.36 -2.46
C ALA A 77 14.59 3.67 -1.47
N ALA A 78 14.42 4.69 -0.64
CA ALA A 78 15.40 5.09 0.38
C ALA A 78 14.67 5.77 1.56
N PRO A 79 15.23 5.69 2.79
CA PRO A 79 16.41 4.93 3.19
C PRO A 79 16.15 3.42 3.21
N ASP A 80 17.16 2.61 3.54
CA ASP A 80 17.07 1.13 3.57
C ASP A 80 15.94 0.58 4.45
N ALA A 81 15.48 1.34 5.44
CA ALA A 81 14.29 1.02 6.22
C ALA A 81 13.62 2.28 6.78
N ILE A 82 12.29 2.26 6.86
CA ILE A 82 11.47 3.32 7.47
C ILE A 82 10.67 2.72 8.64
N ASP A 83 10.59 3.48 9.73
CA ASP A 83 9.70 3.19 10.84
C ASP A 83 8.34 3.85 10.61
N PHE A 84 7.29 3.04 10.64
CA PHE A 84 5.91 3.47 10.48
C PHE A 84 5.16 3.35 11.80
N TYR A 85 4.39 4.39 12.11
CA TYR A 85 3.20 4.22 12.92
C TYR A 85 2.19 3.42 12.10
N ASN A 86 1.68 2.34 12.70
CA ASN A 86 0.69 1.47 12.10
C ASN A 86 -0.36 1.15 13.15
N LEU A 87 -1.60 1.53 12.89
CA LEU A 87 -2.75 1.25 13.75
C LEU A 87 -3.76 0.42 12.97
N GLU A 88 -3.87 -0.84 13.37
CA GLU A 88 -4.75 -1.87 12.82
C GLU A 88 -4.99 -2.96 13.88
N LEU A 89 -5.78 -3.99 13.56
CA LEU A 89 -5.89 -5.15 14.44
C LEU A 89 -4.59 -5.96 14.41
N ALA A 90 -4.16 -6.48 15.56
CA ALA A 90 -2.88 -7.17 15.71
C ALA A 90 -2.72 -8.41 14.80
N ASP A 91 -3.82 -9.01 14.34
CA ASP A 91 -3.87 -10.20 13.49
C ASP A 91 -4.30 -9.92 12.05
N THR A 92 -4.43 -8.64 11.64
CA THR A 92 -4.91 -8.22 10.30
C THR A 92 -4.17 -8.94 9.18
N ASN A 93 -2.84 -9.05 9.28
CA ASN A 93 -1.99 -9.67 8.27
C ASN A 93 -2.10 -11.21 8.21
N VAL A 94 -2.81 -11.83 9.15
CA VAL A 94 -3.02 -13.29 9.25
C VAL A 94 -4.45 -13.66 8.87
N THR A 95 -5.44 -12.92 9.36
CA THR A 95 -6.86 -13.31 9.28
C THR A 95 -7.70 -12.41 8.36
N ASP A 96 -7.12 -11.33 7.82
CA ASP A 96 -7.80 -10.33 7.00
C ASP A 96 -6.92 -9.82 5.84
N HIS A 97 -6.18 -10.73 5.19
CA HIS A 97 -5.23 -10.40 4.13
C HIS A 97 -5.75 -10.89 2.76
N ASN A 98 -6.57 -10.06 2.11
CA ASN A 98 -7.20 -10.41 0.83
C ASN A 98 -6.40 -9.82 -0.34
N THR A 99 -5.55 -10.63 -0.97
CA THR A 99 -4.59 -10.15 -1.99
C THR A 99 -4.91 -10.66 -3.39
N HIS A 100 -4.84 -9.77 -4.37
CA HIS A 100 -4.68 -10.10 -5.77
C HIS A 100 -3.20 -10.02 -6.20
N ASP A 101 -2.77 -10.95 -7.05
CA ASP A 101 -1.40 -11.01 -7.59
C ASP A 101 -1.44 -10.89 -9.12
N PHE A 102 -1.06 -9.71 -9.62
CA PHE A 102 -1.11 -9.36 -11.04
C PHE A 102 -0.15 -10.19 -11.89
N HIS A 103 0.92 -10.79 -11.32
CA HIS A 103 1.75 -11.72 -12.08
C HIS A 103 1.01 -13.01 -12.42
N ARG A 104 0.27 -13.56 -11.44
CA ARG A 104 -0.46 -14.82 -11.64
C ARG A 104 -1.65 -14.66 -12.58
N GLY A 105 -2.25 -13.47 -12.61
CA GLY A 105 -3.35 -13.16 -13.51
C GLY A 105 -2.90 -12.86 -14.93
N ASN A 106 -2.03 -11.85 -15.08
CA ASN A 106 -1.81 -11.18 -16.35
C ASN A 106 -0.32 -10.88 -16.62
N ASP A 107 0.60 -11.48 -15.86
CA ASP A 107 2.04 -11.19 -15.88
C ASP A 107 2.38 -9.68 -15.82
N MET A 108 1.69 -8.96 -14.94
CA MET A 108 1.77 -7.50 -14.85
C MET A 108 2.46 -7.04 -13.56
N GLU A 109 3.30 -6.01 -13.69
CA GLU A 109 3.93 -5.27 -12.60
C GLU A 109 3.76 -3.77 -12.83
N PHE A 110 3.60 -3.02 -11.74
CA PHE A 110 3.54 -1.57 -11.74
C PHE A 110 4.85 -0.97 -11.25
N LEU A 111 5.27 0.13 -11.87
CA LEU A 111 6.35 1.00 -11.40
C LEU A 111 5.76 2.35 -11.02
N VAL A 112 6.06 2.83 -9.81
CA VAL A 112 5.79 4.22 -9.42
C VAL A 112 6.97 5.06 -9.89
N GLU A 113 6.70 5.98 -10.80
CA GLU A 113 7.63 7.01 -11.25
C GLU A 113 7.35 8.28 -10.45
N ASP A 114 8.36 8.81 -9.76
CA ASP A 114 8.28 10.12 -9.11
C ASP A 114 9.14 11.12 -9.87
N ASP A 115 8.50 11.83 -10.80
CA ASP A 115 9.11 12.91 -11.58
C ASP A 115 8.93 14.28 -10.91
N LEU A 116 8.53 14.31 -9.63
CA LEU A 116 8.43 15.57 -8.90
C LEU A 116 9.83 16.21 -8.75
N PRO A 117 9.98 17.50 -9.07
CA PRO A 117 11.25 18.21 -9.02
C PRO A 117 11.83 18.35 -7.61
#